data_AF-A0A2N2Y826-F1
#
_entry.id   AF-A0A2N2Y826-F1
#
_cell.length_a   1.000
_cell.length_b   1.000
_cell.length_c   1.000
_cell.angle_alpha   90.00
_cell.angle_beta   90.00
_cell.angle_gamma   90.00
#
_symmetry.space_group_name_H-M   'P 1'
#
loop_
_entity.id
_entity.type
_entity.pdbx_description
1 polymer ?
#
loop_
_entity_poly.entity_id
_entity_poly.type
_entity_poly.pdbx_seq_one_letter_code
_entity_poly.pdbx_strand_id
1 'polypeptide(L)'
;MINLKSNILVFVMAFLVFSCEKSKNTMIGDLYFVLFDASNYNVIDADRRRVFRETAEHLSELDSLNTKQVELLKNYEFLLRNKLLNKPKIFIRTPAGKVEEVYVTLKDFKEISKYSLKELRESNQRIHLEIEMDLTKDSLWVARNINHIQKLDGKTFYKQN
;
A
#
# COMPACT_ATOMS: atom_id res chain seq x y z
N MET A 1 -66.03 -2.88 -3.17
CA MET A 1 -65.06 -2.88 -4.28
C MET A 1 -64.01 -1.81 -4.00
N ILE A 2 -62.86 -2.20 -3.45
CA ILE A 2 -61.73 -1.28 -3.25
C ILE A 2 -60.75 -1.55 -4.39
N ASN A 3 -60.51 -0.52 -5.21
CA ASN A 3 -59.68 -0.56 -6.41
C ASN A 3 -58.22 -0.87 -6.04
N LEU A 4 -57.80 -2.12 -6.22
CA LEU A 4 -56.48 -2.63 -5.85
C LEU A 4 -55.50 -2.64 -7.04
N LYS A 5 -55.47 -1.57 -7.85
CA LYS A 5 -54.62 -1.52 -9.07
C LYS A 5 -53.57 -0.41 -9.12
N SER A 6 -53.41 0.39 -8.06
CA SER A 6 -52.53 1.56 -8.08
C SER A 6 -51.56 1.62 -6.91
N ASN A 7 -50.94 0.51 -6.52
CA ASN A 7 -49.88 0.53 -5.49
C ASN A 7 -48.73 -0.45 -5.71
N ILE A 8 -48.67 -1.16 -6.84
CA ILE A 8 -47.55 -2.07 -7.15
C ILE A 8 -46.39 -1.33 -7.84
N LEU A 9 -46.66 -0.21 -8.52
CA LEU A 9 -45.63 0.53 -9.25
C LEU A 9 -44.64 1.29 -8.34
N VAL A 10 -45.05 1.64 -7.12
CA VAL A 10 -44.23 2.44 -6.20
C VAL A 10 -43.17 1.58 -5.47
N PHE A 11 -43.37 0.26 -5.38
CA PHE A 11 -42.45 -0.61 -4.63
C PHE A 11 -41.22 -1.06 -5.42
N VAL A 12 -41.26 -0.99 -6.76
CA VAL A 12 -40.14 -1.41 -7.63
C VAL A 12 -39.06 -0.32 -7.75
N MET A 13 -39.41 0.95 -7.50
CA MET A 13 -38.48 2.07 -7.67
C MET A 13 -37.57 2.31 -6.45
N ALA A 14 -37.84 1.68 -5.31
CA ALA A 14 -37.07 1.85 -4.07
C ALA A 14 -35.77 1.02 -4.01
N PHE A 15 -35.54 0.09 -4.94
CA PHE A 15 -34.38 -0.81 -4.91
C PHE A 15 -33.20 -0.41 -5.82
N LEU A 16 -33.32 0.67 -6.60
CA LEU A 16 -32.31 1.01 -7.62
C LEU A 16 -31.18 1.93 -7.16
N VAL A 17 -31.13 2.35 -5.90
CA VAL A 17 -30.21 3.42 -5.46
C VAL A 17 -29.01 2.99 -4.60
N PHE A 18 -28.75 1.68 -4.44
CA PHE A 18 -27.60 1.19 -3.66
C PHE A 18 -26.53 0.43 -4.47
N SER A 19 -26.44 0.64 -5.78
CA SER A 19 -25.18 0.30 -6.48
C SER A 19 -24.15 1.41 -6.23
N CYS A 20 -23.63 1.44 -5.00
CA CYS A 20 -22.45 2.23 -4.68
C CYS A 20 -21.27 1.56 -5.41
N GLU A 21 -20.97 1.98 -6.64
CA GLU A 21 -19.72 1.64 -7.28
C GLU A 21 -18.60 2.13 -6.37
N LYS A 22 -17.84 1.21 -5.78
CA LYS A 22 -16.55 1.55 -5.17
C LYS A 22 -15.71 2.13 -6.31
N SER A 23 -15.54 3.44 -6.33
CA SER A 23 -14.62 4.11 -7.25
C SER A 23 -13.26 3.42 -7.15
N LYS A 24 -12.87 2.69 -8.19
CA LYS A 24 -11.57 2.04 -8.25
C LYS A 24 -10.53 3.14 -8.41
N ASN A 25 -9.78 3.42 -7.36
CA ASN A 25 -8.69 4.38 -7.43
C ASN A 25 -7.49 3.67 -8.07
N THR A 26 -7.19 3.96 -9.32
CA THR A 26 -6.01 3.40 -9.99
C THR A 26 -4.83 4.36 -9.81
N MET A 27 -3.72 3.86 -9.26
CA MET A 27 -2.44 4.57 -9.24
C MET A 27 -1.58 4.08 -10.40
N ILE A 28 -1.07 5.03 -11.18
CA ILE A 28 -0.15 4.78 -12.30
C ILE A 28 1.16 5.49 -12.00
N GLY A 29 2.28 4.80 -12.21
CA GLY A 29 3.60 5.39 -12.02
C GLY A 29 4.73 4.41 -12.17
N ASP A 30 5.94 4.87 -11.91
CA ASP A 30 7.14 4.06 -12.04
C ASP A 30 7.68 3.65 -10.67
N LEU A 31 8.18 2.42 -10.59
CA LEU A 31 8.84 1.90 -9.40
C LEU A 31 10.01 2.81 -9.01
N TYR A 32 10.02 3.22 -7.74
CA TYR A 32 11.01 4.08 -7.16
C TYR A 32 11.82 3.32 -6.11
N PHE A 33 13.14 3.25 -6.29
CA PHE A 33 14.01 2.52 -5.37
C PHE A 33 14.51 3.41 -4.24
N VAL A 34 14.41 2.93 -3.00
CA VAL A 34 15.01 3.59 -1.83
C VAL A 34 16.14 2.72 -1.30
N LEU A 35 17.38 3.21 -1.43
CA LEU A 35 18.59 2.41 -1.21
C LEU A 35 18.91 2.14 0.27
N PHE A 36 18.57 3.09 1.14
CA PHE A 36 18.87 3.03 2.57
C PHE A 36 17.65 3.48 3.36
N ASP A 37 16.57 2.71 3.27
CA ASP A 37 15.44 2.92 4.17
C ASP A 37 15.58 1.98 5.36
N ALA A 38 16.03 2.49 6.50
CA ALA A 38 16.04 1.73 7.76
C ALA A 38 14.62 1.38 8.23
N SER A 39 13.59 2.06 7.69
CA SER A 39 12.17 1.74 7.84
C SER A 39 11.64 0.84 6.71
N ASN A 40 12.48 0.40 5.76
CA ASN A 40 12.11 -0.65 4.81
C ASN A 40 12.14 -1.99 5.53
N TYR A 41 11.01 -2.26 6.17
CA TYR A 41 10.55 -3.58 6.60
C TYR A 41 10.32 -4.55 5.43
N ASN A 42 10.96 -4.34 4.28
CA ASN A 42 10.48 -4.82 2.98
C ASN A 42 10.59 -6.31 2.72
N VAL A 43 11.29 -7.05 3.57
CA VAL A 43 10.95 -8.44 3.82
C VAL A 43 11.14 -8.65 5.30
N ILE A 44 10.10 -8.36 6.07
CA ILE A 44 10.03 -8.98 7.37
C ILE A 44 9.74 -10.47 7.09
N ASP A 45 10.75 -11.33 7.20
CA ASP A 45 10.48 -12.76 7.42
C ASP A 45 9.68 -12.93 8.72
N ALA A 46 9.19 -14.13 9.03
CA ALA A 46 8.44 -14.32 10.28
C ALA A 46 9.25 -13.87 11.52
N ASP A 47 10.57 -14.02 11.47
CA ASP A 47 11.47 -13.74 12.59
C ASP A 47 11.62 -12.25 12.87
N ARG A 48 11.85 -11.42 11.85
CA ARG A 48 11.94 -9.96 12.05
C ARG A 48 10.60 -9.35 12.50
N ARG A 49 9.46 -10.01 12.21
CA ARG A 49 8.12 -9.53 12.63
C ARG A 49 7.94 -9.79 14.09
N ARG A 50 8.37 -10.98 14.51
CA ARG A 50 8.42 -11.36 15.91
C ARG A 50 9.32 -10.36 16.66
N VAL A 51 10.55 -10.10 16.18
CA VAL A 51 11.46 -9.14 16.82
C VAL A 51 10.85 -7.74 16.89
N PHE A 52 10.21 -7.25 15.83
CA PHE A 52 9.59 -5.92 15.84
C PHE A 52 8.43 -5.83 16.84
N ARG A 53 7.59 -6.88 16.91
CA ARG A 53 6.52 -7.00 17.90
C ARG A 53 7.07 -7.07 19.31
N GLU A 54 8.01 -7.97 19.59
CA GLU A 54 8.61 -8.17 20.91
C GLU A 54 9.32 -6.90 21.38
N THR A 55 9.97 -6.17 20.47
CA THR A 55 10.57 -4.88 20.78
C THR A 55 9.49 -3.87 21.18
N ALA A 56 8.39 -3.78 20.42
CA ALA A 56 7.30 -2.86 20.76
C ALA A 56 6.62 -3.24 22.09
N GLU A 57 6.37 -4.53 22.34
CA GLU A 57 5.83 -5.03 23.60
C GLU A 57 6.76 -4.67 24.77
N HIS A 58 8.06 -4.95 24.64
CA HIS A 58 9.04 -4.60 25.66
C HIS A 58 9.10 -3.08 25.92
N LEU A 59 9.11 -2.26 24.87
CA LEU A 59 9.11 -0.80 25.03
C LEU A 59 7.83 -0.28 25.71
N SER A 60 6.69 -0.95 25.51
CA SER A 60 5.42 -0.55 26.14
C SER A 60 5.41 -0.77 27.67
N GLU A 61 6.33 -1.59 28.19
CA GLU A 61 6.48 -1.89 29.61
C GLU A 61 7.49 -0.98 30.32
N LEU A 62 8.22 -0.14 29.59
CA LEU A 62 9.23 0.75 30.17
C LEU A 62 8.60 2.01 30.76
N ASP A 63 9.04 2.40 31.95
CA ASP A 63 8.58 3.62 32.64
C ASP A 63 8.96 4.92 31.90
N SER A 64 9.97 4.88 31.03
CA SER A 64 10.39 6.02 30.23
C SER A 64 10.99 5.59 28.90
N LEU A 65 10.73 6.39 27.86
CA LEU A 65 11.17 6.15 26.49
C LEU A 65 11.88 7.37 25.94
N ASN A 66 12.97 7.14 25.21
CA ASN A 66 13.59 8.18 24.41
C ASN A 66 12.78 8.45 23.12
N THR A 67 13.07 9.56 22.45
CA THR A 67 12.34 10.00 21.25
C THR A 67 12.26 8.92 20.15
N LYS A 68 13.34 8.18 19.92
CA LYS A 68 13.37 7.12 18.89
C LYS A 68 12.48 5.93 19.28
N GLN A 69 12.45 5.58 20.56
CA GLN A 69 11.58 4.51 21.06
C GLN A 69 10.11 4.91 20.99
N VAL A 70 9.78 6.16 21.30
CA VAL A 70 8.42 6.71 21.14
C VAL A 70 8.00 6.67 19.66
N GLU A 71 8.88 7.06 18.75
CA GLU A 71 8.62 7.01 17.31
C GLU A 71 8.39 5.58 16.82
N LEU A 72 9.20 4.62 17.30
CA LEU A 72 9.05 3.21 16.97
C LEU A 72 7.70 2.66 17.44
N LEU A 73 7.29 2.93 18.68
CA LEU A 73 5.98 2.51 19.19
C LEU A 73 4.83 3.12 18.40
N LYS A 74 4.89 4.42 18.12
CA LYS A 74 3.87 5.10 17.29
C LYS A 74 3.75 4.45 15.91
N ASN A 75 4.88 4.13 15.28
CA ASN A 75 4.89 3.46 14.00
C ASN A 75 4.30 2.03 14.09
N TYR A 76 4.67 1.27 15.13
CA TYR A 76 4.11 -0.06 15.37
C TYR A 76 2.59 -0.03 15.55
N GLU A 77 2.08 0.86 16.42
CA GLU A 77 0.64 1.04 16.67
C GLU A 77 -0.11 1.45 15.40
N PHE A 78 0.49 2.35 14.61
CA PHE A 78 -0.05 2.81 13.33
C PHE A 78 -0.20 1.65 12.33
N LEU A 79 0.85 0.85 12.16
CA LEU A 79 0.83 -0.32 11.29
C LEU A 79 -0.14 -1.39 11.80
N LEU A 80 -0.23 -1.58 13.12
CA LEU A 80 -1.14 -2.54 13.75
C LEU A 80 -2.60 -2.14 13.52
N ARG A 81 -2.96 -0.89 13.82
CA ARG A 81 -4.32 -0.35 13.65
C ARG A 81 -4.79 -0.43 12.19
N ASN A 82 -3.88 -0.24 11.24
CA ASN A 82 -4.18 -0.31 9.81
C ASN A 82 -4.01 -1.73 9.20
N LYS A 83 -3.70 -2.75 10.00
CA LYS A 83 -3.47 -4.14 9.55
C LYS A 83 -2.36 -4.25 8.48
N LEU A 84 -1.32 -3.42 8.60
CA LEU A 84 -0.20 -3.30 7.66
C LEU A 84 1.08 -4.01 8.12
N LEU A 85 1.15 -4.52 9.35
CA LEU A 85 2.35 -5.20 9.89
C LEU A 85 2.90 -6.35 9.00
N ASN A 86 2.04 -6.95 8.18
CA ASN A 86 2.39 -8.05 7.27
C ASN A 86 2.46 -7.63 5.80
N LYS A 87 2.35 -6.35 5.50
CA LYS A 87 2.35 -5.82 4.13
C LYS A 87 3.68 -5.09 3.89
N PRO A 88 4.53 -5.60 2.99
CA PRO A 88 5.70 -4.84 2.56
C PRO A 88 5.24 -3.56 1.85
N LYS A 89 6.13 -2.57 1.84
CA LYS A 89 5.88 -1.30 1.15
C LYS A 89 6.76 -1.19 -0.09
N ILE A 90 6.25 -0.51 -1.10
CA ILE A 90 7.00 -0.08 -2.27
C ILE A 90 6.82 1.42 -2.44
N PHE A 91 7.65 2.04 -3.27
CA PHE A 91 7.52 3.45 -3.60
C PHE A 91 7.24 3.61 -5.08
N ILE A 92 6.33 4.52 -5.41
CA ILE A 92 5.90 4.77 -6.80
C ILE A 92 6.06 6.24 -7.09
N ARG A 93 6.81 6.56 -8.14
CA ARG A 93 6.89 7.91 -8.68
C ARG A 93 5.76 8.11 -9.68
N THR A 94 4.81 8.94 -9.30
CA THR A 94 3.69 9.35 -10.17
C THR A 94 4.17 10.21 -11.35
N PRO A 95 3.36 10.35 -12.42
CA PRO A 95 3.66 11.26 -13.54
C PRO A 95 3.89 12.71 -13.12
N ALA A 96 3.24 13.16 -12.05
CA ALA A 96 3.45 14.49 -11.46
C ALA A 96 4.81 14.63 -10.75
N GLY A 97 5.61 13.57 -10.68
CA GLY A 97 6.91 13.54 -10.02
C GLY A 97 6.85 13.29 -8.51
N LYS A 98 5.65 13.18 -7.93
CA LYS A 98 5.45 12.83 -6.51
C LYS A 98 5.77 11.36 -6.27
N VAL A 99 6.46 11.05 -5.18
CA VAL A 99 6.72 9.68 -4.72
C VAL A 99 5.70 9.31 -3.64
N GLU A 100 4.97 8.23 -3.86
CA GLU A 100 3.96 7.69 -2.94
C GLU A 100 4.46 6.38 -2.34
N GLU A 101 4.25 6.21 -1.03
CA GLU A 101 4.43 4.92 -0.35
C GLU A 101 3.17 4.07 -0.53
N VAL A 102 3.34 2.81 -0.94
CA VAL A 102 2.24 1.90 -1.22
C VAL A 102 2.46 0.56 -0.51
N TYR A 103 1.51 0.15 0.31
CA TYR A 103 1.51 -1.16 0.96
C TYR A 103 0.95 -2.21 0.01
N VAL A 104 1.71 -3.27 -0.25
CA VAL A 104 1.34 -4.33 -1.21
C VAL A 104 1.20 -5.69 -0.52
N THR A 105 0.71 -6.69 -1.24
CA THR A 105 0.74 -8.07 -0.74
C THR A 105 2.15 -8.65 -0.85
N LEU A 106 2.46 -9.67 -0.04
CA LEU A 106 3.73 -10.40 -0.17
C LEU A 106 3.90 -11.03 -1.56
N LYS A 107 2.81 -11.45 -2.19
CA LYS A 107 2.81 -12.00 -3.55
C LYS A 107 3.27 -10.94 -4.55
N ASP A 108 2.65 -9.76 -4.54
CA ASP A 108 2.98 -8.67 -5.46
C ASP A 108 4.39 -8.14 -5.21
N PHE A 109 4.78 -8.04 -3.93
CA PHE A 109 6.13 -7.67 -3.56
C PHE A 109 7.16 -8.66 -4.11
N LYS A 110 6.89 -9.97 -4.03
CA LYS A 110 7.77 -10.99 -4.59
C LYS A 110 7.95 -10.81 -6.09
N GLU A 111 6.89 -10.46 -6.82
CA GLU A 111 6.98 -10.16 -8.25
C GLU A 111 7.83 -8.91 -8.53
N ILE A 112 7.65 -7.84 -7.77
CA ILE A 112 8.44 -6.60 -7.89
C ILE A 112 9.90 -6.81 -7.50
N SER A 113 10.16 -7.62 -6.48
CA SER A 113 11.51 -7.88 -5.95
C SER A 113 12.45 -8.58 -6.94
N LYS A 114 11.90 -9.12 -8.03
CA LYS A 114 12.68 -9.71 -9.13
C LYS A 114 13.47 -8.66 -9.93
N TYR A 115 13.10 -7.38 -9.84
CA TYR A 115 13.79 -6.32 -10.57
C TYR A 115 14.92 -5.71 -9.75
N SER A 116 16.14 -5.81 -10.28
CA SER A 116 17.33 -5.21 -9.68
C SER A 116 17.51 -3.77 -10.15
N LEU A 117 17.72 -2.84 -9.21
CA LEU A 117 18.09 -1.46 -9.53
C LEU A 117 19.35 -1.39 -10.41
N LYS A 118 20.33 -2.26 -10.15
CA LYS A 118 21.58 -2.29 -10.92
C LYS A 118 21.30 -2.65 -12.38
N GLU A 119 20.58 -3.75 -12.61
CA GLU A 119 20.26 -4.24 -13.95
C GLU A 119 19.44 -3.22 -14.74
N LEU A 120 18.40 -2.65 -14.11
CA LEU A 120 17.55 -1.64 -14.75
C LEU A 120 18.35 -0.38 -15.14
N ARG A 121 19.35 0.01 -14.34
CA ARG A 121 20.22 1.14 -14.68
C ARG A 121 21.17 0.82 -15.82
N GLU A 122 21.77 -0.37 -15.80
CA GLU A 122 22.69 -0.83 -16.85
C GLU A 122 21.99 -0.98 -18.21
N SER A 123 20.73 -1.41 -18.22
CA SER A 123 19.93 -1.54 -19.43
C SER A 123 19.14 -0.29 -19.82
N ASN A 124 19.23 0.80 -19.04
CA ASN A 124 18.43 2.03 -19.20
C ASN A 124 16.92 1.73 -19.29
N GLN A 125 16.42 0.92 -18.35
CA GLN A 125 15.04 0.51 -18.24
C GLN A 125 14.41 0.94 -16.91
N ARG A 126 13.09 1.03 -16.88
CA ARG A 126 12.28 1.31 -15.69
C ARG A 126 11.11 0.36 -15.61
N ILE A 127 10.55 0.22 -14.41
CA ILE A 127 9.37 -0.60 -14.18
C ILE A 127 8.17 0.31 -14.01
N HIS A 128 7.23 0.20 -14.92
CA HIS A 128 5.95 0.88 -14.89
C HIS A 128 4.90 -0.01 -14.22
N LEU A 129 4.06 0.60 -13.40
CA LEU A 129 3.06 -0.08 -12.58
C LEU A 129 1.69 0.58 -12.76
N GLU A 130 0.67 -0.26 -12.92
CA GLU A 130 -0.74 0.11 -12.78
C GLU A 130 -1.34 -0.68 -11.63
N ILE A 131 -1.82 0.02 -10.61
CA ILE A 131 -2.22 -0.58 -9.35
C ILE A 131 -3.63 -0.13 -8.99
N GLU A 132 -4.51 -1.09 -8.68
CA GLU A 132 -5.80 -0.81 -8.07
C GLU A 132 -5.60 -0.60 -6.57
N MET A 133 -6.03 0.55 -6.08
CA MET A 133 -5.76 1.03 -4.72
C MET A 133 -7.03 1.12 -3.88
N ASP A 134 -6.86 0.82 -2.61
CA ASP A 134 -7.75 1.24 -1.53
C ASP A 134 -7.09 2.38 -0.76
N LEU A 135 -7.84 3.48 -0.55
CA LEU A 135 -7.44 4.53 0.37
C LEU A 135 -7.98 4.19 1.76
N THR A 136 -7.10 4.08 2.74
CA THR A 136 -7.51 3.86 4.13
C THR A 136 -8.04 5.15 4.76
N LYS A 137 -8.68 5.03 5.93
CA LYS A 137 -9.15 6.19 6.70
C LYS A 137 -8.01 7.14 7.10
N ASP A 138 -6.80 6.62 7.20
CA ASP A 138 -5.59 7.37 7.57
C ASP A 138 -4.83 7.87 6.33
N SER A 139 -5.51 7.99 5.18
CA SER A 139 -4.94 8.43 3.90
C SER A 139 -3.78 7.57 3.37
N LEU A 140 -3.70 6.30 3.78
CA LEU A 140 -2.69 5.37 3.27
C LEU A 140 -3.14 4.68 2.00
N TRP A 141 -2.18 4.51 1.10
CA TRP A 141 -2.32 3.78 -0.13
C TRP A 141 -2.04 2.30 0.08
N VAL A 142 -3.07 1.47 -0.04
CA VAL A 142 -2.96 0.01 0.04
C VAL A 142 -3.34 -0.59 -1.30
N ALA A 143 -2.44 -1.33 -1.92
CA ALA A 143 -2.73 -2.04 -3.16
C ALA A 143 -3.74 -3.16 -2.89
N ARG A 144 -4.84 -3.11 -3.63
CA ARG A 144 -5.77 -4.23 -3.76
C ARG A 144 -5.21 -5.27 -4.73
N ASN A 145 -4.69 -4.81 -5.87
CA ASN A 145 -4.05 -5.64 -6.88
C ASN A 145 -3.09 -4.81 -7.74
N ILE A 146 -2.00 -5.42 -8.22
CA ILE A 146 -1.20 -4.86 -9.30
C ILE A 146 -1.73 -5.42 -10.61
N ASN A 147 -2.35 -4.55 -11.42
CA ASN A 147 -2.98 -4.94 -12.67
C ASN A 147 -1.94 -5.13 -13.77
N HIS A 148 -0.91 -4.30 -13.80
CA HIS A 148 0.16 -4.38 -14.77
C HIS A 148 1.52 -4.07 -14.16
N ILE A 149 2.50 -4.91 -14.46
CA ILE A 149 3.93 -4.62 -14.31
C ILE A 149 4.56 -4.66 -15.69
N GLN A 150 5.20 -3.57 -16.12
CA GLN A 150 5.82 -3.48 -17.45
C GLN A 150 7.24 -2.94 -17.34
N LYS A 151 8.18 -3.57 -18.04
CA LYS A 151 9.50 -3.01 -18.24
C LYS A 151 9.47 -2.10 -19.47
N LEU A 152 9.84 -0.84 -19.29
CA LEU A 152 9.88 0.18 -20.33
C LEU A 152 11.28 0.74 -20.46
N ASP A 153 11.61 1.25 -21.65
CA ASP A 153 12.82 2.03 -21.84
C ASP A 153 12.75 3.35 -21.06
N GLY A 154 13.89 3.74 -20.51
CA GLY A 154 14.06 4.97 -19.76
C GLY A 154 14.72 4.79 -18.40
N LYS A 155 15.09 5.93 -17.81
CA LYS A 155 15.85 5.98 -16.57
C LYS A 155 15.04 5.44 -15.38
N THR A 156 15.62 4.50 -14.63
CA THR A 156 15.10 4.07 -13.32
C THR A 156 15.24 5.20 -12.28
N PHE A 157 14.23 5.37 -11.43
CA PHE A 157 14.25 6.38 -10.36
C PHE A 157 14.65 5.79 -9.02
N TYR A 158 15.45 6.53 -8.25
CA TYR A 158 15.88 6.12 -6.92
C TYR A 158 16.23 7.32 -6.03
N LYS A 159 16.22 7.11 -4.70
CA LYS A 159 16.79 8.02 -3.70
C LYS A 159 18.02 7.41 -3.05
N GLN A 160 19.08 8.21 -2.94
CA GLN A 160 20.12 8.03 -1.92
C GLN A 160 19.68 8.89 -0.72
N ASN A 161 19.38 8.24 0.41
CA ASN A 161 19.13 8.96 1.66
C ASN A 161 20.44 9.57 2.17
#